data_AF-C5A4F5-F1
#
_entry.id   AF-C5A4F5-F1
#
_cell.length_a   1.000
_cell.length_b   1.000
_cell.length_c   1.000
_cell.angle_alpha   90.00
_cell.angle_beta   90.00
_cell.angle_gamma   90.00
#
_symmetry.space_group_name_H-M   'P 1'
#
loop_
_entity.id
_entity.type
_entity.pdbx_description
1 polymer ?
#
loop_
_entity_poly.entity_id
_entity_poly.type
_entity_poly.pdbx_seq_one_letter_code
_entity_poly.pdbx_strand_id
1 'polypeptide(L)'
;MMMSDRRLYTALALVALLSTAGLFALGENRDDSTKSFVGVCVKAERSYSILFNSTDTLLVPEQLEIGKLYTLRGELEETRSGLRVSGKYFLRPYSAIPQWLEETEGAYWISRGRRHYLLTPDWVELGKPLDIQKGSLVRVLGVKYGSKFYPVKITHAGTPSRSIRDGMPALIRGTVLGTFGNENRIVLWNGREKLYIYLPHGQSLERGLKVEVLGRVRITSRVNVYVDDIGDVRRLGYPPTVPIDKTSIGKIGGGECLVLRVMKSGLVLNCTSLRLRGFKARAGDMIKVRALNTGSSLVCLSCELALPRERLPNGICNFREGGFSKIAGRVEWVKRYGNGFGLANVTSGECWVLLKLPKSLGIEVKEGTVITAYGTFTDYRGKPALQVSSGDDVCSGNC
;
A
#
# COMPACT_ATOMS: atom_id res chain seq x y z
N MET A 1 74.55 63.48 -65.89
CA MET A 1 74.58 62.14 -65.26
C MET A 1 74.73 62.41 -63.77
N MET A 2 73.74 62.34 -62.88
CA MET A 2 72.66 61.38 -62.64
C MET A 2 71.33 62.11 -62.36
N MET A 3 70.38 62.05 -63.29
CA MET A 3 68.94 62.26 -63.02
C MET A 3 68.29 60.87 -62.98
N SER A 4 68.63 60.09 -61.97
CA SER A 4 67.98 58.83 -61.68
C SER A 4 68.14 58.61 -60.19
N ASP A 5 67.08 58.83 -59.43
CA ASP A 5 66.76 57.95 -58.28
C ASP A 5 65.54 58.38 -57.47
N ARG A 6 65.02 59.60 -57.59
CA ARG A 6 63.80 59.97 -56.84
C ARG A 6 62.55 59.18 -57.27
N ARG A 7 62.46 58.79 -58.55
CA ARG A 7 61.37 57.92 -59.06
C ARG A 7 61.54 56.45 -58.65
N LEU A 8 62.78 56.00 -58.47
CA LEU A 8 63.07 54.63 -58.05
C LEU A 8 62.75 54.44 -56.55
N TYR A 9 63.14 55.40 -55.70
CA TYR A 9 62.83 55.37 -54.28
C TYR A 9 61.32 55.51 -54.00
N THR A 10 60.61 56.32 -54.77
CA THR A 10 59.14 56.44 -54.64
C THR A 10 58.43 55.17 -55.12
N ALA A 11 58.88 54.54 -56.21
CA ALA A 11 58.34 53.27 -56.66
C ALA A 11 58.63 52.13 -55.67
N LEU A 12 59.85 52.06 -55.10
CA LEU A 12 60.21 51.07 -54.08
C LEU A 12 59.41 51.28 -52.78
N ALA A 13 59.20 52.52 -52.36
CA ALA A 13 58.36 52.83 -51.20
C ALA A 13 56.89 52.46 -51.43
N LEU A 14 56.35 52.69 -52.63
CA LEU A 14 54.99 52.29 -53.00
C LEU A 14 54.84 50.77 -53.09
N VAL A 15 55.81 50.06 -53.64
CA VAL A 15 55.80 48.59 -53.68
C VAL A 15 55.95 47.99 -52.27
N ALA A 16 56.75 48.61 -51.39
CA ALA A 16 56.85 48.21 -49.99
C ALA A 16 55.54 48.50 -49.21
N LEU A 17 54.89 49.64 -49.47
CA LEU A 17 53.58 49.97 -48.89
C LEU A 17 52.45 49.09 -49.43
N LEU A 18 52.49 48.71 -50.70
CA LEU A 18 51.52 47.79 -51.30
C LEU A 18 51.74 46.33 -50.89
N SER A 19 52.99 45.90 -50.67
CA SER A 19 53.29 44.55 -50.16
C SER A 19 52.99 44.42 -48.66
N THR A 20 53.20 45.48 -47.87
CA THR A 20 52.72 45.54 -46.48
C THR A 20 51.20 45.63 -46.39
N ALA A 21 50.53 46.45 -47.21
CA ALA A 21 49.07 46.45 -47.29
C ALA A 21 48.51 45.11 -47.78
N GLY A 22 49.19 44.40 -48.68
CA GLY A 22 48.85 43.05 -49.10
C GLY A 22 49.00 42.01 -47.99
N LEU A 23 50.04 42.13 -47.13
CA LEU A 23 50.22 41.28 -45.94
C LEU A 23 49.21 41.58 -44.82
N PHE A 24 48.76 42.84 -44.68
CA PHE A 24 47.69 43.21 -43.76
C PHE A 24 46.29 42.82 -44.28
N ALA A 25 46.05 42.89 -45.59
CA ALA A 25 44.79 42.48 -46.22
C ALA A 25 44.64 40.96 -46.41
N LEU A 26 45.76 40.20 -46.42
CA LEU A 26 45.76 38.73 -46.41
C LEU A 26 45.84 38.15 -44.99
N GLY A 27 45.93 38.99 -43.96
CA GLY A 27 45.94 38.60 -42.53
C GLY A 27 44.57 38.57 -41.86
N GLU A 28 43.51 39.02 -42.52
CA GLU A 28 42.11 38.97 -42.06
C GLU A 28 41.35 37.84 -42.76
N ASN A 29 41.81 36.61 -42.54
CA ASN A 29 40.99 35.41 -42.68
C ASN A 29 41.44 34.38 -41.63
N ARG A 30 41.56 34.84 -40.38
CA ARG A 30 41.61 33.96 -39.22
C ARG A 30 40.18 33.51 -38.94
N ASP A 31 39.86 32.40 -39.60
CA ASP A 31 38.91 31.36 -39.26
C ASP A 31 37.87 31.75 -38.17
N ASP A 32 36.62 31.83 -38.62
CA ASP A 32 35.40 31.81 -37.80
C ASP A 32 35.21 30.40 -37.17
N SER A 33 36.31 29.80 -36.67
CA SER A 33 36.40 28.40 -36.20
C SER A 33 35.76 28.19 -34.82
N THR A 34 35.39 29.29 -34.15
CA THR A 34 34.78 29.23 -32.80
C THR A 34 33.30 28.91 -32.90
N LYS A 35 32.99 27.62 -32.90
CA LYS A 35 31.60 27.12 -32.90
C LYS A 35 31.04 27.11 -31.48
N SER A 36 29.71 27.27 -31.37
CA SER A 36 29.01 27.13 -30.10
C SER A 36 28.18 25.85 -30.06
N PHE A 37 28.27 25.10 -28.98
CA PHE A 37 27.46 23.93 -28.71
C PHE A 37 26.63 24.15 -27.44
N VAL A 38 25.34 23.78 -27.46
CA VAL A 38 24.49 23.79 -26.27
C VAL A 38 23.95 22.38 -26.08
N GLY A 39 24.16 21.78 -24.92
CA GLY A 39 23.73 20.42 -24.66
C GLY A 39 23.54 20.10 -23.18
N VAL A 40 22.80 19.03 -22.91
CA VAL A 40 22.64 18.46 -21.57
C VAL A 40 23.78 17.48 -21.31
N CYS A 41 24.40 17.54 -20.13
CA CYS A 41 25.32 16.50 -19.70
C CYS A 41 24.57 15.19 -19.45
N VAL A 42 24.79 14.18 -20.29
CA VAL A 42 24.13 12.85 -20.21
C VAL A 42 25.06 11.77 -19.65
N LYS A 43 26.36 12.05 -19.57
CA LYS A 43 27.36 11.18 -18.95
C LYS A 43 28.47 12.04 -18.37
N ALA A 44 28.92 11.71 -17.16
CA ALA A 44 30.06 12.33 -16.53
C ALA A 44 30.92 11.26 -15.87
N GLU A 45 32.19 11.23 -16.24
CA GLU A 45 33.25 10.44 -15.62
C GLU A 45 34.28 11.40 -15.00
N ARG A 46 35.27 10.88 -14.28
CA ARG A 46 36.29 11.73 -13.60
C ARG A 46 37.09 12.62 -14.55
N SER A 47 37.28 12.21 -15.80
CA SER A 47 38.15 12.89 -16.77
C SER A 47 37.42 13.42 -18.00
N TYR A 48 36.12 13.15 -18.15
CA TYR A 48 35.35 13.61 -19.30
C TYR A 48 33.85 13.60 -19.03
N SER A 49 33.13 14.38 -19.83
CA SER A 49 31.67 14.38 -19.88
C SER A 49 31.18 14.36 -21.33
N ILE A 50 29.93 13.93 -21.52
CA ILE A 50 29.26 13.94 -22.82
C ILE A 50 28.07 14.91 -22.74
N LEU A 51 28.09 15.94 -23.56
CA LEU A 51 26.95 16.81 -23.81
C LEU A 51 26.14 16.29 -24.99
N PHE A 52 24.82 16.37 -24.92
CA PHE A 52 23.91 15.93 -25.98
C PHE A 52 22.82 16.99 -26.24
N ASN A 53 22.53 17.26 -27.50
CA ASN A 53 21.59 18.31 -27.94
C ASN A 53 20.35 17.76 -28.68
N SER A 54 19.99 16.48 -28.45
CA SER A 54 19.00 15.66 -29.18
C SER A 54 19.49 15.01 -30.48
N THR A 55 20.53 15.55 -31.11
CA THR A 55 21.06 15.04 -32.38
C THR A 55 22.51 14.60 -32.25
N ASP A 56 23.36 15.50 -31.76
CA ASP A 56 24.81 15.36 -31.70
C ASP A 56 25.30 15.17 -30.27
N THR A 57 26.39 14.41 -30.13
CA THR A 57 27.15 14.26 -28.89
C THR A 57 28.44 15.07 -28.96
N LEU A 58 28.81 15.72 -27.86
CA LEU A 58 30.08 16.44 -27.71
C LEU A 58 30.84 15.90 -26.48
N LEU A 59 32.05 15.40 -26.72
CA LEU A 59 32.99 14.99 -25.68
C LEU A 59 33.73 16.21 -25.11
N VAL A 60 33.60 16.42 -23.81
CA VAL A 60 34.24 17.52 -23.06
C VAL A 60 35.24 16.92 -22.05
N PRO A 61 36.52 17.34 -22.03
CA PRO A 61 37.55 16.77 -21.15
C PRO A 61 37.49 17.31 -19.70
N GLU A 62 36.29 17.48 -19.17
CA GLU A 62 36.02 17.94 -17.80
C GLU A 62 34.85 17.17 -17.18
N GLN A 63 34.80 17.10 -15.85
CA GLN A 63 33.68 16.49 -15.12
C GLN A 63 32.55 17.50 -14.93
N LEU A 64 31.39 17.24 -15.53
CA LEU A 64 30.19 18.08 -15.48
C LEU A 64 29.07 17.40 -14.69
N GLU A 65 28.07 18.17 -14.30
CA GLU A 65 26.92 17.62 -13.57
C GLU A 65 25.86 17.07 -14.52
N ILE A 66 25.48 15.81 -14.30
CA ILE A 66 24.48 15.12 -15.12
C ILE A 66 23.12 15.85 -15.05
N GLY A 67 22.49 16.00 -16.21
CA GLY A 67 21.20 16.67 -16.37
C GLY A 67 21.26 18.18 -16.11
N LYS A 68 22.44 18.82 -16.20
CA LYS A 68 22.57 20.27 -16.34
C LYS A 68 22.82 20.64 -17.81
N LEU A 69 22.31 21.81 -18.20
CA LEU A 69 22.56 22.41 -19.51
C LEU A 69 23.85 23.22 -19.46
N TYR A 70 24.66 23.07 -20.50
CA TYR A 70 25.88 23.82 -20.69
C TYR A 70 25.94 24.41 -22.09
N THR A 71 26.62 25.55 -22.21
CA THR A 71 27.05 26.10 -23.49
C THR A 71 28.58 26.08 -23.53
N LEU A 72 29.11 25.53 -24.61
CA LEU A 72 30.52 25.49 -24.92
C LEU A 72 30.78 26.37 -26.16
N ARG A 73 31.85 27.15 -26.12
CA ARG A 73 32.38 27.89 -27.28
C ARG A 73 33.85 27.53 -27.46
N GLY A 74 34.22 27.09 -28.65
CA GLY A 74 35.59 26.69 -28.96
C GLY A 74 35.69 26.01 -30.32
N GLU A 75 36.85 25.43 -30.61
CA GLU A 75 37.08 24.64 -31.83
C GLU A 75 36.49 23.23 -31.64
N LEU A 76 35.66 22.80 -32.59
CA LEU A 76 34.98 21.51 -32.56
C LEU A 76 35.50 20.63 -33.71
N GLU A 77 36.02 19.46 -33.34
CA GLU A 77 36.51 18.45 -34.28
C GLU A 77 35.53 17.28 -34.37
N GLU A 78 35.26 16.83 -35.60
CA GLU A 78 34.49 15.61 -35.83
C GLU A 78 35.36 14.37 -35.59
N THR A 79 34.83 13.42 -34.82
CA THR A 79 35.46 12.14 -34.54
C THR A 79 34.52 11.00 -34.94
N ARG A 80 35.03 9.77 -35.01
CA ARG A 80 34.20 8.58 -35.28
C ARG A 80 33.06 8.37 -34.26
N SER A 81 33.11 9.02 -33.10
CA SER A 81 32.17 8.87 -31.99
C SER A 81 31.34 10.14 -31.69
N GLY A 82 31.39 11.14 -32.56
CA GLY A 82 30.71 12.43 -32.39
C GLY A 82 31.70 13.60 -32.37
N LEU A 83 31.29 14.73 -31.82
CA LEU A 83 32.12 15.93 -31.73
C LEU A 83 33.05 15.86 -30.53
N ARG A 84 34.22 16.47 -30.65
CA ARG A 84 35.16 16.70 -29.55
C ARG A 84 35.63 18.15 -29.57
N VAL A 85 35.77 18.74 -28.39
CA VAL A 85 36.40 20.06 -28.28
C VAL A 85 37.92 19.93 -28.33
N SER A 86 38.57 20.80 -29.11
CA SER A 86 40.03 20.92 -29.19
C SER A 86 40.48 22.33 -28.80
N GLY A 87 41.75 22.44 -28.40
CA GLY A 87 42.34 23.71 -28.00
C GLY A 87 41.72 24.36 -26.76
N LYS A 88 41.69 25.69 -26.74
CA LYS A 88 41.07 26.47 -25.67
C LYS A 88 39.58 26.60 -25.93
N TYR A 89 38.78 26.29 -24.93
CA TYR A 89 37.33 26.47 -24.98
C TYR A 89 36.82 27.17 -23.73
N PHE A 90 35.62 27.72 -23.86
CA PHE A 90 34.89 28.33 -22.77
C PHE A 90 33.61 27.52 -22.52
N LEU A 91 33.48 26.99 -21.31
CA LEU A 91 32.34 26.21 -20.88
C LEU A 91 31.64 26.92 -19.71
N ARG A 92 30.33 27.09 -19.82
CA ARG A 92 29.52 27.64 -18.72
C ARG A 92 28.14 26.99 -18.65
N PRO A 93 27.49 26.99 -17.47
CA PRO A 93 26.08 26.64 -17.35
C PRO A 93 25.22 27.50 -18.29
N TYR A 94 24.19 26.88 -18.87
CA TYR A 94 23.25 27.54 -19.77
C TYR A 94 21.86 27.58 -19.13
N SER A 95 21.26 28.77 -19.05
CA SER A 95 20.03 29.00 -18.28
C SER A 95 18.76 29.07 -19.13
N ALA A 96 18.87 29.33 -20.44
CA ALA A 96 17.71 29.34 -21.32
C ALA A 96 17.28 27.90 -21.64
N ILE A 97 15.98 27.69 -21.82
CA ILE A 97 15.39 26.39 -22.13
C ILE A 97 15.43 26.21 -23.66
N PRO A 98 16.24 25.29 -24.20
CA PRO A 98 16.27 25.03 -25.63
C PRO A 98 14.96 24.38 -26.10
N GLN A 99 14.55 24.66 -27.34
CA GLN A 99 13.30 24.12 -27.93
C GLN A 99 13.35 22.61 -28.19
N TRP A 100 14.54 22.01 -28.28
CA TRP A 100 14.73 20.57 -28.50
C TRP A 100 14.60 19.73 -27.23
N LEU A 101 14.37 20.35 -26.06
CA LEU A 101 14.04 19.59 -24.86
C LEU A 101 12.62 19.03 -24.96
N GLU A 102 12.48 17.76 -24.61
CA GLU A 102 11.21 17.06 -24.57
C GLU A 102 10.56 17.24 -23.20
N GLU A 103 9.24 17.43 -23.18
CA GLU A 103 8.44 17.42 -21.95
C GLU A 103 7.84 16.03 -21.73
N THR A 104 7.99 15.50 -20.53
CA THR A 104 7.39 14.22 -20.13
C THR A 104 6.65 14.39 -18.82
N GLU A 105 5.45 13.83 -18.73
CA GLU A 105 4.62 13.81 -17.53
C GLU A 105 4.46 12.38 -17.03
N GLY A 106 4.62 12.17 -15.72
CA GLY A 106 4.45 10.87 -15.09
C GLY A 106 4.62 10.94 -13.57
N ALA A 107 4.39 9.83 -12.90
CA ALA A 107 4.60 9.77 -11.45
C ALA A 107 6.04 9.35 -11.13
N TYR A 108 6.76 10.13 -10.33
CA TYR A 108 8.12 9.79 -9.95
C TYR A 108 8.14 8.54 -9.07
N TRP A 109 8.97 7.57 -9.44
CA TRP A 109 9.01 6.28 -8.75
C TRP A 109 10.42 5.76 -8.58
N ILE A 110 10.65 5.15 -7.42
CA ILE A 110 11.90 4.51 -7.08
C ILE A 110 11.62 3.01 -6.96
N SER A 111 12.17 2.25 -7.89
CA SER A 111 12.01 0.79 -7.94
C SER A 111 13.12 0.08 -7.14
N ARG A 112 13.01 -1.24 -7.02
CA ARG A 112 14.03 -2.10 -6.43
C ARG A 112 15.39 -1.89 -7.12
N GLY A 113 16.45 -1.81 -6.32
CA GLY A 113 17.80 -1.50 -6.82
C GLY A 113 18.09 0.00 -7.01
N ARG A 114 17.29 0.90 -6.40
CA ARG A 114 17.48 2.37 -6.42
C ARG A 114 17.47 2.98 -7.82
N ARG A 115 16.74 2.36 -8.75
CA ARG A 115 16.51 2.92 -10.09
C ARG A 115 15.34 3.89 -10.05
N HIS A 116 15.48 4.98 -10.78
CA HIS A 116 14.54 6.10 -10.81
C HIS A 116 13.75 6.09 -12.11
N TYR A 117 12.44 6.23 -12.03
CA TYR A 117 11.54 6.20 -13.18
C TYR A 117 10.52 7.33 -13.12
N LEU A 118 10.01 7.72 -14.29
CA LEU A 118 8.70 8.32 -14.43
C LEU A 118 7.73 7.22 -14.87
N LEU A 119 6.73 6.96 -14.02
CA LEU A 119 5.65 6.03 -14.34
C LEU A 119 4.72 6.69 -15.34
N THR A 120 4.98 6.37 -16.59
CA THR A 120 4.09 6.51 -17.74
C THR A 120 3.65 5.10 -18.17
N PRO A 121 2.78 4.94 -19.17
CA PRO A 121 2.50 3.62 -19.74
C PRO A 121 3.78 2.84 -20.11
N ASP A 122 4.83 3.54 -20.57
CA ASP A 122 6.07 2.93 -21.08
C ASP A 122 7.21 2.84 -20.05
N TRP A 123 7.02 3.35 -18.83
CA TRP A 123 8.05 3.33 -17.77
C TRP A 123 9.39 3.95 -18.21
N VAL A 124 9.50 5.27 -18.10
CA VAL A 124 10.72 5.98 -18.53
C VAL A 124 11.77 5.95 -17.43
N GLU A 125 12.88 5.24 -17.64
CA GLU A 125 14.03 5.26 -16.71
C GLU A 125 14.75 6.61 -16.75
N LEU A 126 15.06 7.16 -15.58
CA LEU A 126 15.74 8.44 -15.45
C LEU A 126 17.27 8.27 -15.35
N GLY A 127 18.00 9.14 -16.04
CA GLY A 127 19.46 9.23 -15.95
C GLY A 127 19.97 9.76 -14.60
N LYS A 128 19.10 10.41 -13.82
CA LYS A 128 19.40 10.88 -12.46
C LYS A 128 18.13 10.93 -11.58
N PRO A 129 18.27 10.88 -10.24
CA PRO A 129 17.16 11.12 -9.33
C PRO A 129 16.54 12.50 -9.51
N LEU A 130 15.26 12.61 -9.16
CA LEU A 130 14.57 13.88 -8.97
C LEU A 130 14.50 14.17 -7.47
N ASP A 131 14.74 15.43 -7.09
CA ASP A 131 14.65 15.91 -5.70
C ASP A 131 13.20 16.22 -5.31
N ILE A 132 12.38 15.17 -5.32
CA ILE A 132 10.94 15.22 -5.08
C ILE A 132 10.49 13.94 -4.36
N GLN A 133 9.35 14.00 -3.70
CA GLN A 133 8.80 12.84 -3.02
C GLN A 133 8.38 11.74 -4.01
N LYS A 134 8.75 10.49 -3.71
CA LYS A 134 8.27 9.29 -4.43
C LYS A 134 6.74 9.27 -4.51
N GLY A 135 6.20 8.91 -5.66
CA GLY A 135 4.78 8.84 -5.96
C GLY A 135 4.16 10.16 -6.43
N SER A 136 4.91 11.27 -6.41
CA SER A 136 4.43 12.58 -6.86
C SER A 136 4.25 12.61 -8.37
N LEU A 137 3.13 13.17 -8.83
CA LEU A 137 2.93 13.46 -10.24
C LEU A 137 3.78 14.66 -10.63
N VAL A 138 4.61 14.51 -11.66
CA VAL A 138 5.54 15.55 -12.10
C VAL A 138 5.56 15.68 -13.60
N ARG A 139 5.88 16.91 -14.03
CA ARG A 139 6.15 17.25 -15.42
C ARG A 139 7.58 17.78 -15.51
N VAL A 140 8.35 17.19 -16.42
CA VAL A 140 9.80 17.38 -16.47
C VAL A 140 10.25 17.59 -17.91
N LEU A 141 11.07 18.62 -18.11
CA LEU A 141 11.79 18.87 -19.35
C LEU A 141 13.15 18.17 -19.31
N GLY A 142 13.54 17.53 -20.40
CA GLY A 142 14.79 16.80 -20.48
C GLY A 142 15.11 16.32 -21.89
N VAL A 143 16.06 15.41 -21.99
CA VAL A 143 16.44 14.80 -23.27
C VAL A 143 16.57 13.29 -23.12
N LYS A 144 16.08 12.53 -24.09
CA LYS A 144 16.28 11.08 -24.15
C LYS A 144 17.64 10.77 -24.76
N TYR A 145 18.46 9.99 -24.08
CA TYR A 145 19.76 9.53 -24.58
C TYR A 145 19.94 8.05 -24.26
N GLY A 146 20.05 7.22 -25.31
CA GLY A 146 19.98 5.77 -25.18
C GLY A 146 18.63 5.32 -24.62
N SER A 147 18.65 4.49 -23.56
CA SER A 147 17.44 3.97 -22.90
C SER A 147 16.92 4.86 -21.76
N LYS A 148 17.54 6.01 -21.50
CA LYS A 148 17.25 6.85 -20.33
C LYS A 148 16.83 8.25 -20.72
N PHE A 149 16.01 8.86 -19.87
CA PHE A 149 15.63 10.27 -19.94
C PHE A 149 16.42 11.08 -18.93
N TYR A 150 17.06 12.15 -19.38
CA TYR A 150 17.91 13.01 -18.56
C TYR A 150 17.16 14.30 -18.21
N PRO A 151 16.59 14.38 -17.00
CA PRO A 151 15.79 15.52 -16.60
C PRO A 151 16.68 16.75 -16.38
N VAL A 152 16.23 17.89 -16.90
CA VAL A 152 16.89 19.20 -16.79
C VAL A 152 16.14 20.10 -15.84
N LYS A 153 14.82 20.22 -16.02
CA LYS A 153 13.98 21.13 -15.23
C LYS A 153 12.63 20.50 -14.93
N ILE A 154 12.22 20.58 -13.66
CA ILE A 154 10.86 20.23 -13.26
C ILE A 154 9.98 21.45 -13.49
N THR A 155 8.97 21.34 -14.35
CA THR A 155 8.01 22.41 -14.64
C THR A 155 6.81 22.37 -13.69
N HIS A 156 6.46 21.17 -13.21
CA HIS A 156 5.41 20.97 -12.22
C HIS A 156 5.75 19.79 -11.30
N ALA A 157 5.50 19.96 -10.00
CA ALA A 157 5.56 18.88 -9.02
C ALA A 157 4.36 18.94 -8.07
N GLY A 158 3.57 17.87 -8.07
CA GLY A 158 2.50 17.66 -7.10
C GLY A 158 2.96 16.89 -5.88
N THR A 159 1.99 16.38 -5.13
CA THR A 159 2.19 15.41 -4.04
C THR A 159 1.68 14.03 -4.46
N PRO A 160 2.03 12.94 -3.75
CA PRO A 160 1.52 11.62 -4.05
C PRO A 160 -0.01 11.59 -4.03
N SER A 161 -0.60 11.19 -5.16
CA SER A 161 -2.06 11.21 -5.32
C SER A 161 -2.74 10.23 -4.36
N ARG A 162 -3.91 10.59 -3.83
CA ARG A 162 -4.79 9.65 -3.12
C ARG A 162 -5.80 8.95 -4.03
N SER A 163 -5.86 9.35 -5.30
CA SER A 163 -6.76 8.75 -6.29
C SER A 163 -6.27 7.35 -6.68
N ILE A 164 -7.15 6.36 -6.63
CA ILE A 164 -6.88 5.01 -7.12
C ILE A 164 -7.09 5.00 -8.63
N ARG A 165 -6.01 4.90 -9.42
CA ARG A 165 -6.03 4.84 -10.89
C ARG A 165 -5.14 3.69 -11.36
N ASP A 166 -5.58 2.95 -12.37
CA ASP A 166 -4.81 1.81 -12.88
C ASP A 166 -3.43 2.24 -13.41
N GLY A 167 -2.40 1.47 -13.08
CA GLY A 167 -1.01 1.72 -13.49
C GLY A 167 -0.30 2.84 -12.72
N MET A 168 -1.03 3.63 -11.92
CA MET A 168 -0.49 4.81 -11.22
C MET A 168 -0.24 4.55 -9.74
N PRO A 169 0.72 5.26 -9.11
CA PRO A 169 0.91 5.18 -7.67
C PRO A 169 -0.20 5.93 -6.93
N ALA A 170 -0.55 5.41 -5.76
CA ALA A 170 -1.50 6.04 -4.86
C ALA A 170 -1.05 5.94 -3.39
N LEU A 171 -1.29 7.01 -2.63
CA LEU A 171 -1.15 7.09 -1.18
C LEU A 171 -2.49 6.73 -0.52
N ILE A 172 -2.54 5.58 0.12
CA ILE A 172 -3.77 4.94 0.57
C ILE A 172 -3.75 4.78 2.08
N ARG A 173 -4.78 5.28 2.77
CA ARG A 173 -4.99 5.03 4.21
C ARG A 173 -6.04 3.96 4.41
N GLY A 174 -5.83 3.09 5.40
CA GLY A 174 -6.84 2.09 5.76
C GLY A 174 -6.47 1.26 6.97
N THR A 175 -7.36 0.32 7.32
CA THR A 175 -7.15 -0.65 8.39
C THR A 175 -6.91 -2.03 7.81
N VAL A 176 -5.90 -2.74 8.32
CA VAL A 176 -5.58 -4.11 7.91
C VAL A 176 -6.67 -5.06 8.43
N LEU A 177 -7.40 -5.71 7.53
CA LEU A 177 -8.43 -6.69 7.87
C LEU A 177 -7.85 -8.09 8.13
N GLY A 178 -6.76 -8.43 7.46
CA GLY A 178 -6.21 -9.78 7.48
C GLY A 178 -5.25 -10.03 6.33
N THR A 179 -4.91 -11.30 6.16
CA THR A 179 -4.09 -11.82 5.06
C THR A 179 -4.95 -12.58 4.05
N PHE A 180 -4.48 -12.70 2.81
CA PHE A 180 -5.12 -13.51 1.77
C PHE A 180 -4.10 -14.37 1.03
N GLY A 181 -4.26 -15.70 1.07
CA GLY A 181 -3.23 -16.60 0.58
C GLY A 181 -2.00 -16.58 1.49
N ASN A 182 -0.88 -16.04 1.00
CA ASN A 182 0.39 -15.98 1.75
C ASN A 182 0.42 -14.80 2.73
N GLU A 183 1.32 -14.84 3.72
CA GLU A 183 1.38 -13.83 4.79
C GLU A 183 1.74 -12.41 4.33
N ASN A 184 2.45 -12.27 3.20
CA ASN A 184 2.84 -10.98 2.62
C ASN A 184 1.74 -10.30 1.79
N ARG A 185 0.55 -10.90 1.74
CA ARG A 185 -0.62 -10.43 1.00
C ARG A 185 -1.69 -10.03 1.99
N ILE A 186 -1.92 -8.73 2.12
CA ILE A 186 -2.85 -8.19 3.13
C ILE A 186 -4.10 -7.60 2.46
N VAL A 187 -5.23 -7.70 3.17
CA VAL A 187 -6.48 -7.05 2.79
C VAL A 187 -6.61 -5.79 3.61
N LEU A 188 -6.63 -4.63 2.96
CA LEU A 188 -6.80 -3.31 3.59
C LEU A 188 -8.21 -2.78 3.33
N TRP A 189 -8.86 -2.23 4.35
CA TRP A 189 -10.10 -1.49 4.20
C TRP A 189 -9.82 0.01 4.17
N ASN A 190 -10.10 0.68 3.06
CA ASN A 190 -9.85 2.13 2.91
C ASN A 190 -11.03 3.01 3.37
N GLY A 191 -12.12 2.42 3.88
CA GLY A 191 -13.35 3.11 4.24
C GLY A 191 -14.49 2.92 3.22
N ARG A 192 -14.17 2.47 2.00
CA ARG A 192 -15.15 2.26 0.92
C ARG A 192 -15.09 0.85 0.34
N GLU A 193 -13.90 0.32 0.12
CA GLU A 193 -13.67 -0.96 -0.53
C GLU A 193 -12.46 -1.71 0.05
N LYS A 194 -12.36 -3.00 -0.30
CA LYS A 194 -11.23 -3.86 0.07
C LYS A 194 -10.14 -3.74 -0.98
N LEU A 195 -8.93 -3.43 -0.53
CA LEU A 195 -7.74 -3.33 -1.35
C LEU A 195 -6.79 -4.49 -1.01
N TYR A 196 -6.15 -5.04 -2.03
CA TYR A 196 -5.29 -6.21 -1.90
C TYR A 196 -3.84 -5.78 -2.04
N ILE A 197 -3.13 -5.66 -0.93
CA ILE A 197 -1.79 -5.09 -0.90
C ILE A 197 -0.76 -6.22 -0.89
N TYR A 198 0.19 -6.13 -1.81
CA TYR A 198 1.32 -7.02 -1.97
C TYR A 198 2.55 -6.34 -1.37
N LEU A 199 2.94 -6.81 -0.19
CA LEU A 199 4.13 -6.32 0.50
C LEU A 199 5.40 -6.99 -0.05
N PRO A 200 6.58 -6.37 0.15
CA PRO A 200 7.86 -7.03 -0.09
C PRO A 200 7.97 -8.38 0.62
N HIS A 201 8.82 -9.27 0.10
CA HIS A 201 8.97 -10.62 0.63
C HIS A 201 9.37 -10.61 2.11
N GLY A 202 8.75 -11.48 2.92
CA GLY A 202 9.01 -11.59 4.37
C GLY A 202 8.41 -10.47 5.22
N GLN A 203 7.67 -9.52 4.64
CA GLN A 203 7.02 -8.44 5.38
C GLN A 203 5.54 -8.75 5.62
N SER A 204 5.04 -8.40 6.80
CA SER A 204 3.64 -8.57 7.20
C SER A 204 3.14 -7.37 8.00
N LEU A 205 1.82 -7.23 8.12
CA LEU A 205 1.17 -6.22 8.95
C LEU A 205 0.10 -6.88 9.82
N GLU A 206 0.02 -6.40 11.07
CA GLU A 206 -0.90 -6.93 12.07
C GLU A 206 -2.37 -6.57 11.75
N ARG A 207 -3.29 -7.47 12.12
CA ARG A 207 -4.73 -7.23 11.95
C ARG A 207 -5.20 -6.10 12.86
N GLY A 208 -6.01 -5.21 12.31
CA GLY A 208 -6.54 -4.04 13.03
C GLY A 208 -5.61 -2.83 13.03
N LEU A 209 -4.37 -2.97 12.56
CA LEU A 209 -3.44 -1.86 12.43
C LEU A 209 -3.92 -0.88 11.35
N LYS A 210 -3.92 0.41 11.67
CA LYS A 210 -4.15 1.48 10.70
C LYS A 210 -2.83 1.87 10.06
N VAL A 211 -2.83 1.95 8.73
CA VAL A 211 -1.62 2.22 7.94
C VAL A 211 -1.90 3.23 6.84
N GLU A 212 -0.85 3.90 6.38
CA GLU A 212 -0.80 4.64 5.13
C GLU A 212 0.24 3.99 4.23
N VAL A 213 -0.16 3.61 3.03
CA VAL A 213 0.64 2.82 2.09
C VAL A 213 0.79 3.62 0.80
N LEU A 214 2.01 3.84 0.37
CA LEU A 214 2.31 4.28 -1.00
C LEU A 214 2.61 3.06 -1.86
N GLY A 215 1.85 2.86 -2.93
CA GLY A 215 2.03 1.70 -3.80
C GLY A 215 1.48 1.92 -5.20
N ARG A 216 1.92 1.09 -6.15
CA ARG A 216 1.43 1.09 -7.53
C ARG A 216 0.10 0.34 -7.59
N VAL A 217 -0.92 0.99 -8.14
CA VAL A 217 -2.26 0.42 -8.26
C VAL A 217 -2.38 -0.40 -9.55
N ARG A 218 -2.99 -1.58 -9.44
CA ARG A 218 -3.44 -2.38 -10.59
C ARG A 218 -4.90 -2.79 -10.39
N ILE A 219 -5.77 -2.30 -11.25
CA ILE A 219 -7.22 -2.57 -11.21
C ILE A 219 -7.52 -3.73 -12.17
N THR A 220 -8.07 -4.81 -11.62
CA THR A 220 -8.61 -5.94 -12.40
C THR A 220 -10.04 -6.19 -11.96
N SER A 221 -10.42 -7.43 -11.59
CA SER A 221 -11.65 -7.71 -10.84
C SER A 221 -11.61 -7.19 -9.39
N ARG A 222 -10.44 -6.74 -8.93
CA ARG A 222 -10.19 -6.14 -7.63
C ARG A 222 -9.08 -5.09 -7.73
N VAL A 223 -8.98 -4.21 -6.73
CA VAL A 223 -7.89 -3.25 -6.64
C VAL A 223 -6.69 -3.89 -5.94
N ASN A 224 -5.61 -4.09 -6.69
CA ASN A 224 -4.34 -4.59 -6.17
C ASN A 224 -3.37 -3.42 -6.00
N VAL A 225 -2.56 -3.46 -4.94
CA VAL A 225 -1.56 -2.42 -4.65
C VAL A 225 -0.22 -3.10 -4.44
N TYR A 226 0.77 -2.76 -5.25
CA TYR A 226 2.12 -3.30 -5.16
C TYR A 226 3.03 -2.32 -4.44
N VAL A 227 3.61 -2.78 -3.34
CA VAL A 227 4.55 -2.02 -2.51
C VAL A 227 5.94 -2.56 -2.77
N ASP A 228 6.82 -1.69 -3.27
CA ASP A 228 8.18 -2.09 -3.66
C ASP A 228 9.13 -2.12 -2.44
N ASP A 229 8.93 -1.22 -1.47
CA ASP A 229 9.74 -1.07 -0.25
C ASP A 229 8.88 -0.92 1.02
N ILE A 230 9.31 -1.49 2.15
CA ILE A 230 8.54 -1.42 3.40
C ILE A 230 8.49 -0.02 4.00
N GLY A 231 9.46 0.85 3.69
CA GLY A 231 9.47 2.26 4.05
C GLY A 231 8.33 3.05 3.39
N ASP A 232 7.70 2.53 2.34
CA ASP A 232 6.48 3.10 1.76
C ASP A 232 5.22 2.83 2.61
N VAL A 233 5.36 2.09 3.71
CA VAL A 233 4.26 1.75 4.64
C VAL A 233 4.47 2.46 5.97
N ARG A 234 3.65 3.48 6.23
CA ARG A 234 3.62 4.19 7.51
C ARG A 234 2.57 3.58 8.43
N ARG A 235 3.00 3.11 9.61
CA ARG A 235 2.11 2.61 10.67
C ARG A 235 1.51 3.79 11.44
N LEU A 236 0.19 3.86 11.51
CA LEU A 236 -0.56 4.94 12.18
C LEU A 236 -1.10 4.52 13.55
N GLY A 237 -0.80 3.29 13.99
CA GLY A 237 -1.31 2.72 15.24
C GLY A 237 -2.68 2.05 15.10
N TYR A 238 -3.28 1.71 16.22
CA TYR A 238 -4.59 1.04 16.28
C TYR A 238 -5.72 2.05 16.41
N PRO A 239 -6.87 1.84 15.73
CA PRO A 239 -8.05 2.68 15.95
C PRO A 239 -8.56 2.49 17.39
N PRO A 240 -9.22 3.51 17.97
CA PRO A 240 -9.82 3.38 19.30
C PRO A 240 -10.92 2.30 19.27
N THR A 241 -11.05 1.61 20.40
CA THR A 241 -12.11 0.61 20.60
C THR A 241 -13.46 1.32 20.72
N VAL A 242 -14.46 0.81 20.01
CA VAL A 242 -15.86 1.25 20.10
C VAL A 242 -16.73 0.12 20.65
N PRO A 243 -17.94 0.39 21.17
CA PRO A 243 -18.88 -0.67 21.54
C PRO A 243 -19.12 -1.68 20.40
N ILE A 244 -19.18 -2.97 20.73
CA ILE A 244 -19.24 -4.07 19.76
C ILE A 244 -20.52 -4.07 18.90
N ASP A 245 -21.62 -3.53 19.40
CA ASP A 245 -22.90 -3.34 18.72
C ASP A 245 -22.85 -2.19 17.68
N LYS A 246 -21.94 -1.24 17.87
CA LYS A 246 -21.75 -0.04 17.01
C LYS A 246 -20.52 -0.14 16.10
N THR A 247 -19.89 -1.30 16.02
CA THR A 247 -18.65 -1.48 15.26
C THR A 247 -18.90 -1.61 13.75
N SER A 248 -18.11 -0.92 12.94
CA SER A 248 -18.15 -0.95 11.47
C SER A 248 -16.88 -1.58 10.89
N ILE A 249 -16.88 -1.90 9.60
CA ILE A 249 -15.71 -2.50 8.91
C ILE A 249 -14.44 -1.69 9.18
N GLY A 250 -13.36 -2.37 9.56
CA GLY A 250 -12.06 -1.76 9.86
C GLY A 250 -11.96 -1.06 11.21
N LYS A 251 -12.99 -1.13 12.07
CA LYS A 251 -12.95 -0.69 13.47
C LYS A 251 -12.82 -1.87 14.42
N ILE A 252 -12.31 -1.58 15.61
CA ILE A 252 -12.18 -2.55 16.71
C ILE A 252 -13.38 -2.36 17.62
N GLY A 253 -14.23 -3.38 17.69
CA GLY A 253 -15.33 -3.45 18.65
C GLY A 253 -14.87 -4.08 19.96
N GLY A 254 -15.40 -3.62 21.08
CA GLY A 254 -15.19 -4.25 22.38
C GLY A 254 -16.40 -4.20 23.30
N GLY A 255 -16.42 -5.12 24.25
CA GLY A 255 -17.51 -5.28 25.22
C GLY A 255 -17.50 -6.67 25.84
N GLU A 256 -18.39 -6.90 26.80
CA GLU A 256 -18.64 -8.21 27.39
C GLU A 256 -19.88 -8.83 26.76
N CYS A 257 -19.75 -10.09 26.35
CA CYS A 257 -20.78 -10.77 25.57
C CYS A 257 -20.98 -12.19 26.09
N LEU A 258 -22.23 -12.63 26.11
CA LEU A 258 -22.60 -14.01 26.39
C LEU A 258 -22.52 -14.83 25.11
N VAL A 259 -21.86 -15.98 25.18
CA VAL A 259 -21.84 -16.96 24.08
C VAL A 259 -23.16 -17.71 24.06
N LEU A 260 -23.97 -17.47 23.04
CA LEU A 260 -25.28 -18.12 22.88
C LEU A 260 -25.17 -19.53 22.32
N ARG A 261 -24.24 -19.73 21.37
CA ARG A 261 -23.96 -21.04 20.77
C ARG A 261 -22.62 -21.04 20.02
N VAL A 262 -22.07 -22.24 19.85
CA VAL A 262 -20.84 -22.49 19.09
C VAL A 262 -21.21 -23.02 17.71
N MET A 263 -20.66 -22.42 16.65
CA MET A 263 -20.79 -22.93 15.27
C MET A 263 -19.40 -23.16 14.66
N LYS A 264 -19.32 -24.03 13.64
CA LYS A 264 -18.08 -24.24 12.86
C LYS A 264 -17.50 -22.93 12.31
N SER A 265 -18.37 -21.96 11.98
CA SER A 265 -17.99 -20.66 11.43
C SER A 265 -17.59 -19.59 12.47
N GLY A 266 -17.70 -19.89 13.77
CA GLY A 266 -17.43 -18.97 14.88
C GLY A 266 -18.48 -19.01 16.00
N LEU A 267 -18.25 -18.23 17.04
CA LEU A 267 -19.16 -18.06 18.18
C LEU A 267 -20.28 -17.08 17.83
N VAL A 268 -21.50 -17.40 18.27
CA VAL A 268 -22.66 -16.50 18.20
C VAL A 268 -22.82 -15.84 19.57
N LEU A 269 -22.89 -14.52 19.58
CA LEU A 269 -22.92 -13.70 20.78
C LEU A 269 -24.26 -12.97 20.91
N ASN A 270 -24.63 -12.60 22.13
CA ASN A 270 -25.85 -11.81 22.36
C ASN A 270 -25.69 -10.31 22.02
N CYS A 271 -24.45 -9.81 21.98
CA CYS A 271 -24.14 -8.39 21.84
C CYS A 271 -23.97 -7.92 20.38
N THR A 272 -24.01 -8.84 19.41
CA THR A 272 -23.82 -8.52 17.99
C THR A 272 -24.45 -9.57 17.09
N SER A 273 -24.87 -9.19 15.89
CA SER A 273 -25.32 -10.12 14.85
C SER A 273 -24.16 -10.81 14.12
N LEU A 274 -22.93 -10.29 14.26
CA LEU A 274 -21.74 -10.85 13.63
C LEU A 274 -21.17 -12.00 14.45
N ARG A 275 -20.67 -13.03 13.76
CA ARG A 275 -20.01 -14.17 14.40
C ARG A 275 -18.59 -13.81 14.80
N LEU A 276 -18.16 -14.20 16.00
CA LEU A 276 -16.79 -14.04 16.47
C LEU A 276 -15.92 -15.24 16.09
N ARG A 277 -14.75 -14.98 15.51
CA ARG A 277 -13.76 -15.98 15.09
C ARG A 277 -12.44 -15.79 15.82
N GLY A 278 -11.63 -16.84 15.87
CA GLY A 278 -10.28 -16.78 16.46
C GLY A 278 -10.27 -16.85 18.00
N PHE A 279 -11.38 -17.27 18.61
CA PHE A 279 -11.48 -17.51 20.05
C PHE A 279 -12.34 -18.75 20.30
N LYS A 280 -12.03 -19.52 21.35
CA LYS A 280 -12.76 -20.74 21.74
C LYS A 280 -13.43 -20.50 23.09
N ALA A 281 -14.73 -20.79 23.16
CA ALA A 281 -15.55 -20.72 24.37
C ALA A 281 -16.77 -21.64 24.19
N ARG A 282 -17.50 -21.91 25.28
CA ARG A 282 -18.70 -22.77 25.31
C ARG A 282 -19.96 -21.92 25.42
N ALA A 283 -21.12 -22.50 25.09
CA ALA A 283 -22.38 -21.82 25.30
C ALA A 283 -22.58 -21.51 26.79
N GLY A 284 -22.96 -20.27 27.11
CA GLY A 284 -23.10 -19.75 28.46
C GLY A 284 -21.87 -19.07 29.04
N ASP A 285 -20.71 -19.16 28.40
CA ASP A 285 -19.54 -18.42 28.83
C ASP A 285 -19.74 -16.92 28.56
N MET A 286 -19.39 -16.07 29.53
CA MET A 286 -19.28 -14.63 29.33
C MET A 286 -17.85 -14.29 28.97
N ILE A 287 -17.68 -13.64 27.82
CA ILE A 287 -16.38 -13.33 27.26
C ILE A 287 -16.21 -11.81 27.15
N LYS A 288 -15.04 -11.31 27.51
CA LYS A 288 -14.66 -9.95 27.20
C LYS A 288 -13.96 -9.95 25.85
N VAL A 289 -14.50 -9.18 24.93
CA VAL A 289 -14.14 -9.20 23.51
C VAL A 289 -13.46 -7.90 23.16
N ARG A 290 -12.34 -8.00 22.43
CA ARG A 290 -11.77 -6.94 21.59
C ARG A 290 -11.49 -7.53 20.22
N ALA A 291 -12.31 -7.18 19.24
CA ALA A 291 -12.33 -7.83 17.93
C ALA A 291 -12.43 -6.84 16.77
N LEU A 292 -11.77 -7.16 15.67
CA LEU A 292 -11.82 -6.41 14.42
C LEU A 292 -13.07 -6.79 13.63
N ASN A 293 -13.84 -5.80 13.19
CA ASN A 293 -14.93 -6.02 12.25
C ASN A 293 -14.41 -6.07 10.80
N THR A 294 -14.60 -7.22 10.15
CA THR A 294 -14.18 -7.49 8.76
C THR A 294 -15.30 -7.30 7.72
N GLY A 295 -16.50 -6.92 8.19
CA GLY A 295 -17.74 -6.80 7.42
C GLY A 295 -18.60 -8.05 7.43
N SER A 296 -18.00 -9.23 7.38
CA SER A 296 -18.72 -10.51 7.42
C SER A 296 -18.63 -11.24 8.76
N SER A 297 -17.64 -10.89 9.57
CA SER A 297 -17.42 -11.49 10.89
C SER A 297 -16.58 -10.56 11.77
N LEU A 298 -16.59 -10.84 13.07
CA LEU A 298 -15.62 -10.32 14.01
C LEU A 298 -14.45 -11.29 14.13
N VAL A 299 -13.24 -10.76 14.10
CA VAL A 299 -12.01 -11.53 14.32
C VAL A 299 -11.41 -11.08 15.64
N CYS A 300 -11.27 -12.01 16.59
CA CYS A 300 -10.67 -11.74 17.88
C CYS A 300 -9.24 -11.20 17.70
N LEU A 301 -8.96 -10.07 18.37
CA LEU A 301 -7.61 -9.52 18.53
C LEU A 301 -7.09 -9.81 19.94
N SER A 302 -7.95 -9.62 20.94
CA SER A 302 -7.72 -9.97 22.34
C SER A 302 -9.07 -10.31 22.95
N CYS A 303 -9.25 -11.56 23.36
CA CYS A 303 -10.48 -12.00 24.00
C CYS A 303 -10.13 -12.88 25.18
N GLU A 304 -10.91 -12.76 26.25
CA GLU A 304 -10.70 -13.47 27.49
C GLU A 304 -12.03 -13.98 28.05
N LEU A 305 -11.97 -15.09 28.77
CA LEU A 305 -13.12 -15.61 29.51
C LEU A 305 -13.31 -14.76 30.77
N ALA A 306 -14.39 -13.99 30.84
CA ALA A 306 -14.72 -13.15 31.98
C ALA A 306 -15.45 -13.94 33.07
N LEU A 307 -16.43 -14.75 32.69
CA LEU A 307 -17.18 -15.63 33.59
C LEU A 307 -17.45 -16.99 32.92
N PRO A 308 -17.04 -18.11 33.54
CA PRO A 308 -17.38 -19.44 33.02
C PRO A 308 -18.87 -19.74 33.20
N ARG A 309 -19.46 -20.48 32.25
CA ARG A 309 -20.89 -20.86 32.25
C ARG A 309 -21.34 -21.53 33.56
N GLU A 310 -20.46 -22.26 34.23
CA GLU A 310 -20.75 -22.97 35.48
C GLU A 310 -21.21 -22.03 36.61
N ARG A 311 -20.74 -20.76 36.59
CA ARG A 311 -21.11 -19.73 37.58
C ARG A 311 -22.43 -19.02 37.28
N LEU A 312 -23.10 -19.33 36.16
CA LEU A 312 -24.43 -18.78 35.89
C LEU A 312 -25.43 -19.27 36.96
N PRO A 313 -26.37 -18.41 37.40
CA PRO A 313 -27.42 -18.81 38.32
C PRO A 313 -28.39 -19.78 37.66
N ASN A 314 -29.05 -20.62 38.48
CA ASN A 314 -30.12 -21.49 38.00
C ASN A 314 -31.35 -20.64 37.64
N GLY A 315 -31.66 -20.55 36.35
CA GLY A 315 -32.75 -19.74 35.83
C GLY A 315 -34.07 -20.48 35.62
N ILE A 316 -34.22 -21.70 36.16
CA ILE A 316 -35.41 -22.54 35.97
C ILE A 316 -36.74 -21.84 36.36
N CYS A 317 -36.72 -20.95 37.36
CA CYS A 317 -37.89 -20.16 37.76
C CYS A 317 -38.07 -18.86 36.96
N ASN A 318 -37.08 -18.46 36.17
CA ASN A 318 -36.99 -17.14 35.54
C ASN A 318 -37.16 -17.24 34.02
N PHE A 319 -38.25 -17.88 33.57
CA PHE A 319 -38.53 -18.02 32.15
C PHE A 319 -38.72 -16.65 31.49
N ARG A 320 -37.94 -16.41 30.42
CA ARG A 320 -38.10 -15.29 29.50
C ARG A 320 -37.83 -15.80 28.10
N GLU A 321 -38.85 -15.81 27.25
CA GLU A 321 -38.70 -16.30 25.88
C GLU A 321 -37.56 -15.57 25.15
N GLY A 322 -36.72 -16.34 24.45
CA GLY A 322 -35.51 -15.84 23.77
C GLY A 322 -34.32 -15.58 24.71
N GLY A 323 -34.50 -15.63 26.03
CA GLY A 323 -33.44 -15.45 27.01
C GLY A 323 -32.53 -16.69 27.11
N PHE A 324 -31.22 -16.48 27.12
CA PHE A 324 -30.27 -17.55 27.42
C PHE A 324 -30.21 -17.81 28.93
N SER A 325 -30.16 -19.08 29.34
CA SER A 325 -30.08 -19.44 30.75
C SER A 325 -29.39 -20.78 30.99
N LYS A 326 -28.90 -20.95 32.23
CA LYS A 326 -28.53 -22.24 32.82
C LYS A 326 -29.73 -22.75 33.59
N ILE A 327 -30.15 -23.98 33.35
CA ILE A 327 -31.08 -24.69 34.24
C ILE A 327 -30.34 -25.84 34.92
N ALA A 328 -30.65 -26.07 36.20
CA ALA A 328 -30.17 -27.23 36.94
C ALA A 328 -31.33 -27.79 37.77
N GLY A 329 -31.53 -29.11 37.74
CA GLY A 329 -32.65 -29.73 38.42
C GLY A 329 -32.74 -31.23 38.23
N ARG A 330 -33.71 -31.85 38.90
CA ARG A 330 -34.00 -33.29 38.78
C ARG A 330 -34.94 -33.53 37.60
N VAL A 331 -34.70 -34.59 36.85
CA VAL A 331 -35.57 -35.01 35.76
C VAL A 331 -36.72 -35.84 36.33
N GLU A 332 -37.95 -35.35 36.20
CA GLU A 332 -39.15 -36.05 36.71
C GLU A 332 -39.73 -37.06 35.73
N TRP A 333 -39.67 -36.76 34.44
CA TRP A 333 -40.10 -37.70 33.41
C TRP A 333 -39.41 -37.37 32.09
N VAL A 334 -39.29 -38.38 31.24
CA VAL A 334 -38.74 -38.25 29.88
C VAL A 334 -39.72 -38.88 28.89
N LYS A 335 -40.11 -38.11 27.88
CA LYS A 335 -40.96 -38.57 26.79
C LYS A 335 -40.18 -38.55 25.48
N ARG A 336 -40.10 -39.69 24.80
CA ARG A 336 -39.52 -39.81 23.46
C ARG A 336 -40.60 -40.06 22.42
N TYR A 337 -40.49 -39.40 21.28
CA TYR A 337 -41.38 -39.55 20.14
C TYR A 337 -40.70 -40.41 19.07
N GLY A 338 -41.48 -41.13 18.26
CA GLY A 338 -40.96 -42.04 17.22
C GLY A 338 -40.09 -41.37 16.17
N ASN A 339 -40.19 -40.04 15.99
CA ASN A 339 -39.33 -39.25 15.11
C ASN A 339 -37.94 -38.93 15.71
N GLY A 340 -37.65 -39.42 16.92
CA GLY A 340 -36.37 -39.18 17.62
C GLY A 340 -36.31 -37.86 18.39
N PHE A 341 -37.38 -37.07 18.43
CA PHE A 341 -37.47 -35.92 19.34
C PHE A 341 -37.78 -36.40 20.77
N GLY A 342 -37.12 -35.85 21.76
CA GLY A 342 -37.37 -36.08 23.18
C GLY A 342 -37.73 -34.80 23.92
N LEU A 343 -38.46 -34.96 25.02
CA LEU A 343 -38.72 -33.93 26.02
C LEU A 343 -38.45 -34.50 27.40
N ALA A 344 -37.76 -33.74 28.25
CA ALA A 344 -37.60 -34.08 29.66
C ALA A 344 -38.18 -32.95 30.52
N ASN A 345 -38.93 -33.30 31.56
CA ASN A 345 -39.33 -32.33 32.58
C ASN A 345 -38.25 -32.21 33.63
N VAL A 346 -37.71 -31.02 33.81
CA VAL A 346 -36.66 -30.72 34.78
C VAL A 346 -37.27 -29.85 35.86
N THR A 347 -37.12 -30.25 37.12
CA THR A 347 -37.70 -29.53 38.27
C THR A 347 -36.65 -29.17 39.32
N SER A 348 -36.87 -28.03 39.99
CA SER A 348 -36.02 -27.53 41.08
C SER A 348 -36.88 -26.69 42.00
N GLY A 349 -37.10 -27.16 43.23
CA GLY A 349 -38.11 -26.59 44.12
C GLY A 349 -39.50 -26.69 43.49
N GLU A 350 -40.24 -25.59 43.46
CA GLU A 350 -41.60 -25.52 42.88
C GLU A 350 -41.60 -25.19 41.38
N CYS A 351 -40.43 -24.95 40.78
CA CYS A 351 -40.30 -24.54 39.39
C CYS A 351 -39.97 -25.71 38.47
N TRP A 352 -40.47 -25.65 37.23
CA TRP A 352 -40.21 -26.67 36.20
C TRP A 352 -40.05 -26.06 34.80
N VAL A 353 -39.26 -26.73 33.96
CA VAL A 353 -39.03 -26.38 32.55
C VAL A 353 -38.90 -27.65 31.71
N LEU A 354 -39.44 -27.63 30.49
CA LEU A 354 -39.25 -28.70 29.51
C LEU A 354 -37.91 -28.57 28.77
N LEU A 355 -37.04 -29.56 28.88
CA LEU A 355 -35.82 -29.63 28.08
C LEU A 355 -36.10 -30.30 26.73
N LYS A 356 -35.87 -29.57 25.62
CA LYS A 356 -35.99 -30.11 24.25
C LYS A 356 -34.75 -30.94 23.91
N LEU A 357 -34.95 -32.23 23.57
CA LEU A 357 -33.89 -33.22 23.32
C LEU A 357 -34.01 -33.82 21.91
N PRO A 358 -33.68 -33.10 20.83
CA PRO A 358 -33.66 -33.68 19.49
C PRO A 358 -32.57 -34.74 19.36
N LYS A 359 -32.82 -35.79 18.56
CA LYS A 359 -31.88 -36.90 18.28
C LYS A 359 -30.47 -36.43 17.91
N SER A 360 -30.36 -35.29 17.23
CA SER A 360 -29.08 -34.70 16.80
C SER A 360 -28.14 -34.30 17.93
N LEU A 361 -28.64 -34.14 19.17
CA LEU A 361 -27.78 -33.84 20.32
C LEU A 361 -26.97 -35.05 20.78
N GLY A 362 -27.39 -36.28 20.45
CA GLY A 362 -26.68 -37.50 20.84
C GLY A 362 -26.65 -37.77 22.34
N ILE A 363 -27.53 -37.13 23.12
CA ILE A 363 -27.61 -37.26 24.58
C ILE A 363 -28.80 -38.11 25.01
N GLU A 364 -28.63 -38.85 26.10
CA GLU A 364 -29.70 -39.59 26.75
C GLU A 364 -29.87 -39.12 28.19
N VAL A 365 -31.10 -38.73 28.53
CA VAL A 365 -31.47 -38.30 29.88
C VAL A 365 -32.36 -39.37 30.49
N LYS A 366 -32.12 -39.70 31.77
CA LYS A 366 -32.91 -40.67 32.55
C LYS A 366 -33.69 -39.97 33.65
N GLU A 367 -34.85 -40.54 33.97
CA GLU A 367 -35.65 -40.11 35.10
C GLU A 367 -34.86 -40.23 36.41
N GLY A 368 -35.12 -39.31 37.34
CA GLY A 368 -34.46 -39.25 38.65
C GLY A 368 -33.07 -38.63 38.65
N THR A 369 -32.44 -38.43 37.48
CA THR A 369 -31.09 -37.83 37.38
C THR A 369 -31.11 -36.33 37.58
N VAL A 370 -30.05 -35.78 38.17
CA VAL A 370 -29.81 -34.33 38.21
C VAL A 370 -29.05 -33.95 36.96
N ILE A 371 -29.57 -32.97 36.23
CA ILE A 371 -28.94 -32.44 35.02
C ILE A 371 -28.71 -30.95 35.13
N THR A 372 -27.69 -30.49 34.42
CA THR A 372 -27.46 -29.07 34.12
C THR A 372 -27.51 -28.89 32.62
N ALA A 373 -28.27 -27.91 32.14
CA ALA A 373 -28.36 -27.59 30.72
C ALA A 373 -28.22 -26.09 30.47
N TYR A 374 -27.56 -25.75 29.37
CA TYR A 374 -27.31 -24.38 28.93
C TYR A 374 -28.01 -24.14 27.60
N GLY A 375 -28.90 -23.16 27.52
CA GLY A 375 -29.70 -22.99 26.31
C GLY A 375 -30.51 -21.71 26.28
N THR A 376 -31.33 -21.59 25.25
CA THR A 376 -32.25 -20.47 25.07
C THR A 376 -33.66 -20.89 25.42
N PHE A 377 -34.33 -20.10 26.25
CA PHE A 377 -35.74 -20.31 26.56
C PHE A 377 -36.62 -20.08 25.34
N THR A 378 -37.62 -20.93 25.21
CA THR A 378 -38.57 -21.00 24.10
C THR A 378 -39.91 -21.48 24.64
N ASP A 379 -40.99 -21.18 23.94
CA ASP A 379 -42.26 -21.84 24.22
C ASP A 379 -42.32 -23.26 23.62
N TYR A 380 -43.01 -24.16 24.32
CA TYR A 380 -43.50 -25.41 23.75
C TYR A 380 -44.95 -25.67 24.15
N ARG A 381 -45.88 -25.24 23.30
CA ARG A 381 -47.33 -25.41 23.50
C ARG A 381 -47.85 -24.68 24.75
N GLY A 382 -47.44 -23.43 24.92
CA GLY A 382 -47.81 -22.59 26.07
C GLY A 382 -47.10 -22.99 27.36
N LYS A 383 -45.97 -23.72 27.27
CA LYS A 383 -45.20 -24.19 28.41
C LYS A 383 -43.73 -23.76 28.29
N PRO A 384 -43.08 -23.39 29.41
CA PRO A 384 -41.68 -22.99 29.39
C PRO A 384 -40.81 -24.18 28.96
N ALA A 385 -39.98 -23.95 27.94
CA ALA A 385 -39.05 -24.93 27.45
C ALA A 385 -37.67 -24.34 27.22
N LEU A 386 -36.63 -25.18 27.33
CA LEU A 386 -35.24 -24.82 27.02
C LEU A 386 -34.80 -25.55 25.76
N GLN A 387 -34.28 -24.79 24.80
CA GLN A 387 -33.64 -25.32 23.61
C GLN A 387 -32.13 -25.26 23.74
N VAL A 388 -31.49 -26.41 23.54
CA VAL A 388 -30.04 -26.57 23.63
C VAL A 388 -29.44 -26.69 22.22
N SER A 389 -28.24 -26.14 22.03
CA SER A 389 -27.57 -26.13 20.72
C SER A 389 -26.67 -27.34 20.47
N SER A 390 -25.99 -27.85 21.50
CA SER A 390 -25.09 -29.01 21.42
C SER A 390 -25.35 -30.03 22.53
N GLY A 391 -24.97 -31.29 22.30
CA GLY A 391 -24.97 -32.30 23.36
C GLY A 391 -24.08 -31.89 24.56
N ASP A 392 -22.95 -31.23 24.28
CA ASP A 392 -21.98 -30.74 25.30
C ASP A 392 -22.54 -29.63 26.23
N ASP A 393 -23.69 -29.09 25.87
CA ASP A 393 -24.42 -28.09 26.64
C ASP A 393 -25.45 -28.73 27.58
N VAL A 394 -25.57 -30.07 27.59
CA VAL A 394 -26.31 -30.84 28.59
C VAL A 394 -25.37 -31.78 29.33
N CYS A 395 -25.44 -31.73 30.64
CA CYS A 395 -24.62 -32.50 31.56
C CYS A 395 -25.49 -33.31 32.52
N SER A 396 -25.13 -34.57 32.74
CA SER A 396 -25.66 -35.39 33.84
C SER A 396 -24.66 -35.40 35.01
N GLY A 397 -25.09 -34.99 36.21
CA GLY A 397 -24.21 -34.90 37.39
C GLY A 397 -23.49 -33.55 37.54
N ASN A 398 -22.32 -33.54 38.19
CA ASN A 398 -21.50 -32.33 38.35
C ASN A 398 -20.72 -32.01 37.07
N CYS A 399 -21.15 -30.95 36.40
CA CYS A 399 -20.37 -30.13 35.49
C CYS A 399 -20.13 -28.77 36.18
#